data_AF-A0A7C4FV07-F1
#
_entry.id   AF-A0A7C4FV07-F1
#
_cell.length_a   1.000
_cell.length_b   1.000
_cell.length_c   1.000
_cell.angle_alpha   90.00
_cell.angle_beta   90.00
_cell.angle_gamma   90.00
#
_symmetry.space_group_name_H-M   'P 1'
#
loop_
_entity.id
_entity.type
_entity.pdbx_description
1 polymer ?
#
loop_
_entity_poly.entity_id
_entity_poly.type
_entity_poly.pdbx_seq_one_letter_code
_entity_poly.pdbx_strand_id
1 'polypeptide(L)'
;MRGTAVACLLLAVFPAWAIDISGAWSSSLSLSNNTDVTNTLTLQFSLSGWEIQSFSNFRGLNLSDQAFLFRGSLGNVNLSLGLHLKPASEPILGTVFAQPFALSEGFASIELKLGNFTLGLTLIFGPGK
;
A
#
# COMPACT_ATOMS: atom_id res chain seq x y z
N MET A 1 21.22 -14.41 -8.75
CA MET A 1 20.53 -15.52 -8.06
C MET A 1 19.88 -15.12 -6.72
N ARG A 2 20.44 -14.18 -5.93
CA ARG A 2 19.81 -13.77 -4.65
C ARG A 2 18.51 -12.97 -4.82
N GLY A 3 18.43 -12.06 -5.81
CA GLY A 3 17.24 -11.23 -6.05
C GLY A 3 15.98 -12.03 -6.45
N THR A 4 16.13 -13.10 -7.24
CA THR A 4 15.03 -13.98 -7.63
C THR A 4 14.49 -14.81 -6.46
N ALA A 5 15.35 -15.26 -5.55
CA ALA A 5 14.91 -15.99 -4.35
C ALA A 5 14.14 -15.08 -3.38
N VAL A 6 14.59 -13.83 -3.18
CA VAL A 6 13.88 -12.83 -2.35
C VAL A 6 12.56 -12.44 -3.00
N ALA A 7 12.53 -12.25 -4.31
CA ALA A 7 11.31 -12.00 -5.07
C ALA A 7 10.28 -13.12 -4.91
N CYS A 8 10.69 -14.38 -5.07
CA CYS A 8 9.83 -15.53 -4.85
C CYS A 8 9.35 -15.64 -3.40
N LEU A 9 10.20 -15.32 -2.42
CA LEU A 9 9.82 -15.34 -1.00
C LEU A 9 8.77 -14.25 -0.70
N LEU A 10 8.97 -13.03 -1.19
CA LEU A 10 7.99 -11.94 -1.03
C LEU A 10 6.67 -12.27 -1.73
N LEU A 11 6.69 -12.88 -2.91
CA LEU A 11 5.48 -13.28 -3.61
C LEU A 11 4.80 -14.51 -3.01
N ALA A 12 5.52 -15.39 -2.31
CA ALA A 12 4.95 -16.60 -1.70
C ALA A 12 4.39 -16.37 -0.30
N VAL A 13 5.02 -15.49 0.50
CA VAL A 13 4.64 -15.29 1.90
C VAL A 13 3.36 -14.45 2.02
N PHE A 14 3.17 -13.41 1.21
CA PHE A 14 2.02 -12.52 1.33
C PHE A 14 0.65 -13.10 0.94
N PRO A 15 0.49 -13.90 -0.15
CA PRO A 15 -0.78 -14.57 -0.42
C PRO A 15 -1.09 -15.71 0.57
N ALA A 16 -0.12 -16.18 1.37
CA ALA A 16 -0.39 -17.17 2.40
C ALA A 16 -1.22 -16.61 3.58
N TRP A 17 -1.20 -15.29 3.79
CA TRP A 17 -1.99 -14.63 4.85
C TRP A 17 -3.45 -14.42 4.43
N ALA A 18 -3.75 -14.66 3.15
CA ALA A 18 -5.03 -14.44 2.50
C ALA A 18 -5.89 -15.71 2.36
N ILE A 19 -5.39 -16.88 2.81
CA ILE A 19 -5.97 -18.20 2.53
C ILE A 19 -7.43 -18.35 3.02
N ASP A 20 -7.86 -17.55 4.00
CA ASP A 20 -9.20 -17.65 4.60
C ASP A 20 -10.14 -16.49 4.23
N ILE A 21 -9.73 -15.59 3.34
CA ILE A 21 -10.55 -14.44 2.92
C ILE A 21 -10.99 -14.64 1.47
N SER A 22 -12.29 -14.86 1.28
CA SER A 22 -12.90 -14.93 -0.05
C SER A 22 -12.72 -13.60 -0.79
N GLY A 23 -12.44 -13.64 -2.09
CA GLY A 23 -12.21 -12.46 -2.92
C GLY A 23 -11.14 -12.69 -3.99
N ALA A 24 -10.87 -11.65 -4.79
CA ALA A 24 -9.83 -11.67 -5.81
C ALA A 24 -8.56 -11.03 -5.28
N TRP A 25 -7.47 -11.80 -5.30
CA TRP A 25 -6.13 -11.37 -4.87
C TRP A 25 -5.21 -11.25 -6.08
N SER A 26 -4.45 -10.17 -6.14
CA SER A 26 -3.35 -10.01 -7.10
C SER A 26 -2.13 -9.43 -6.38
N SER A 27 -0.96 -9.86 -6.85
CA SER A 27 0.32 -9.32 -6.39
C SER A 27 1.18 -9.03 -7.60
N SER A 28 1.91 -7.93 -7.55
CA SER A 28 2.91 -7.60 -8.57
C SER A 28 4.18 -7.11 -7.90
N LEU A 29 5.31 -7.52 -8.47
CA LEU A 29 6.62 -7.14 -7.99
C LEU A 29 7.40 -6.56 -9.17
N SER A 30 7.80 -5.30 -9.03
CA SER A 30 8.67 -4.60 -9.97
C SER A 30 10.07 -4.53 -9.39
N LEU A 31 11.02 -5.19 -10.05
CA LEU A 31 12.41 -5.24 -9.65
C LEU A 31 13.26 -4.42 -10.61
N SER A 32 14.09 -3.53 -10.08
CA SER A 32 15.13 -2.87 -10.84
C SER A 32 16.47 -3.56 -10.60
N ASN A 33 17.26 -3.72 -11.65
CA ASN A 33 18.57 -4.36 -11.58
C ASN A 33 19.66 -3.46 -10.96
N ASN A 34 19.36 -2.19 -10.69
CA ASN A 34 20.25 -1.25 -10.04
C ASN A 34 19.94 -1.13 -8.54
N THR A 35 20.97 -1.24 -7.71
CA THR A 35 20.88 -1.14 -6.23
C THR A 35 20.40 0.23 -5.74
N ASP A 36 20.56 1.26 -6.56
CA ASP A 36 20.13 2.63 -6.26
C ASP A 36 18.69 2.94 -6.68
N VAL A 37 18.01 1.99 -7.33
CA VAL A 37 16.66 2.16 -7.86
C VAL A 37 15.66 1.42 -6.97
N THR A 38 14.54 2.08 -6.70
CA THR A 38 13.45 1.56 -5.86
C THR A 38 12.82 0.31 -6.48
N ASN A 39 12.70 -0.76 -5.69
CA ASN A 39 11.91 -1.94 -6.02
C ASN A 39 10.52 -1.80 -5.39
N THR A 40 9.46 -2.15 -6.11
CA THR A 40 8.09 -1.94 -5.63
C THR A 40 7.32 -3.26 -5.58
N LEU A 41 6.80 -3.60 -4.41
CA LEU A 41 5.83 -4.67 -4.22
C LEU A 41 4.44 -4.04 -4.10
N THR A 42 3.54 -4.43 -4.98
CA THR A 42 2.12 -4.05 -4.92
C THR A 42 1.29 -5.27 -4.58
N LEU A 43 0.44 -5.15 -3.57
CA LEU A 43 -0.55 -6.14 -3.20
C LEU A 43 -1.92 -5.52 -3.37
N GLN A 44 -2.83 -6.23 -4.02
CA GLN A 44 -4.19 -5.78 -4.23
C GLN A 44 -5.14 -6.91 -3.88
N PHE A 45 -6.17 -6.54 -3.12
CA PHE A 45 -7.26 -7.41 -2.74
C PHE A 45 -8.58 -6.71 -3.10
N SER A 46 -9.52 -7.46 -3.66
CA SER A 46 -10.86 -6.96 -3.89
C SER A 46 -11.92 -7.99 -3.49
N LEU A 47 -12.97 -7.51 -2.81
CA LEU A 47 -14.10 -8.31 -2.37
C LEU A 47 -15.37 -7.46 -2.40
N SER A 48 -16.38 -7.91 -3.14
CA SER A 48 -17.74 -7.36 -3.07
C SER A 48 -17.80 -5.82 -3.19
N GLY A 49 -17.07 -5.26 -4.14
CA GLY A 49 -17.02 -3.81 -4.38
C GLY A 49 -16.09 -3.03 -3.44
N TRP A 50 -15.39 -3.72 -2.54
CA TRP A 50 -14.28 -3.18 -1.74
C TRP A 50 -12.94 -3.57 -2.34
N GLU A 51 -11.97 -2.70 -2.16
CA GLU A 51 -10.62 -2.84 -2.66
C GLU A 51 -9.61 -2.33 -1.62
N ILE A 52 -8.57 -3.11 -1.41
CA ILE A 52 -7.42 -2.76 -0.57
C ILE A 52 -6.17 -2.91 -1.45
N GLN A 53 -5.38 -1.85 -1.53
CA GLN A 53 -4.09 -1.86 -2.19
C GLN A 53 -3.01 -1.46 -1.19
N SER A 54 -1.87 -2.14 -1.25
CA SER A 54 -0.66 -1.83 -0.50
C SER A 54 0.48 -1.66 -1.49
N PHE A 55 1.25 -0.60 -1.33
CA PHE A 55 2.45 -0.31 -2.10
C PHE A 55 3.63 -0.25 -1.13
N SER A 56 4.59 -1.15 -1.33
CA SER A 56 5.79 -1.24 -0.50
C SER A 56 7.01 -1.00 -1.38
N ASN A 57 7.71 0.11 -1.13
CA ASN A 57 8.87 0.52 -1.88
C ASN A 57 10.13 0.21 -1.08
N PHE A 58 11.09 -0.45 -1.72
CA PHE A 58 12.34 -0.90 -1.12
C PHE A 58 13.53 -0.27 -1.83
N ARG A 59 14.49 0.24 -1.05
CA ARG A 59 15.82 0.59 -1.53
C ARG A 59 16.81 -0.45 -1.00
N GLY A 60 17.32 -1.28 -1.89
CA GLY A 60 17.98 -2.53 -1.48
C GLY A 60 17.01 -3.46 -0.76
N LEU A 61 17.34 -3.87 0.47
CA LEU A 61 16.47 -4.69 1.33
C LEU A 61 15.66 -3.88 2.35
N ASN A 62 15.83 -2.56 2.38
CA ASN A 62 15.18 -1.70 3.36
C ASN A 62 13.91 -1.10 2.77
N LEU A 63 12.79 -1.25 3.49
CA LEU A 63 11.52 -0.61 3.15
C LEU A 63 11.71 0.91 3.33
N SER A 64 11.63 1.66 2.24
CA SER A 64 11.82 3.11 2.22
C SER A 64 10.51 3.88 2.35
N ASP A 65 9.40 3.26 1.95
CA ASP A 65 8.10 3.93 1.84
C ASP A 65 6.99 2.88 1.76
N GLN A 66 5.85 3.14 2.42
CA GLN A 66 4.70 2.27 2.38
C GLN A 66 3.41 3.08 2.24
N ALA A 67 2.58 2.74 1.26
CA ALA A 67 1.26 3.35 1.09
C ALA A 67 0.16 2.30 1.14
N PHE A 68 -0.97 2.66 1.73
CA PHE A 68 -2.18 1.86 1.75
C PHE A 68 -3.33 2.66 1.16
N LEU A 69 -4.15 2.01 0.37
CA LEU A 69 -5.33 2.57 -0.22
C LEU A 69 -6.49 1.62 -0.03
N PHE A 70 -7.54 2.11 0.58
CA PHE A 70 -8.78 1.40 0.80
C PHE A 70 -9.88 2.13 0.06
N ARG A 71 -10.69 1.41 -0.72
CA ARG A 71 -11.79 1.97 -1.49
C ARG A 71 -12.97 1.02 -1.45
N GLY A 72 -14.18 1.55 -1.50
CA GLY A 72 -15.34 0.74 -1.76
C GLY A 72 -16.61 1.55 -1.81
N SER A 73 -17.72 0.85 -2.04
CA SER A 73 -19.04 1.46 -2.14
C SER A 73 -20.07 0.74 -1.29
N LEU A 74 -20.91 1.51 -0.60
CA LEU A 74 -22.09 1.04 0.10
C LEU A 74 -23.32 1.74 -0.49
N GLY A 75 -23.98 1.09 -1.45
CA GLY A 75 -25.11 1.66 -2.19
C GLY A 75 -24.68 2.92 -2.96
N ASN A 76 -25.24 4.07 -2.60
CA ASN A 76 -24.93 5.36 -3.23
C ASN A 76 -23.73 6.09 -2.60
N VAL A 77 -23.09 5.49 -1.59
CA VAL A 77 -21.95 6.09 -0.89
C VAL A 77 -20.66 5.41 -1.33
N ASN A 78 -19.69 6.17 -1.84
CA ASN A 78 -18.31 5.72 -2.00
C ASN A 78 -17.49 6.15 -0.80
N LEU A 79 -16.59 5.27 -0.36
CA LEU A 79 -15.65 5.53 0.71
C LEU A 79 -14.24 5.27 0.18
N SER A 80 -13.30 6.14 0.57
CA SER A 80 -11.88 5.88 0.33
C SER A 80 -11.02 6.39 1.48
N LEU A 81 -9.95 5.68 1.76
CA LEU A 81 -8.95 6.02 2.77
C LEU A 81 -7.57 5.76 2.16
N GLY A 82 -6.69 6.74 2.24
CA GLY A 82 -5.29 6.60 1.86
C GLY A 82 -4.40 6.88 3.06
N LEU A 83 -3.39 6.04 3.27
CA LEU A 83 -2.36 6.23 4.28
C LEU A 83 -1.00 6.15 3.60
N HIS A 84 -0.12 7.07 3.94
CA HIS A 84 1.25 7.07 3.47
C HIS A 84 2.20 7.12 4.66
N LEU A 85 3.05 6.12 4.76
CA LEU A 85 3.98 5.91 5.85
C LEU A 85 5.41 6.05 5.34
N LYS A 86 6.22 6.79 6.09
CA LYS A 86 7.66 6.88 5.86
C LYS A 86 8.43 6.41 7.08
N PRO A 87 9.65 5.91 6.91
CA PRO A 87 10.57 5.67 8.01
C PRO A 87 10.67 6.92 8.90
N ALA A 88 10.58 6.74 10.22
CA ALA A 88 10.73 7.86 11.17
C ALA A 88 12.18 8.41 11.22
N SER A 89 13.13 7.63 10.70
CA SER A 89 14.55 7.97 10.61
C SER A 89 15.10 7.56 9.25
N GLU A 90 16.19 8.18 8.80
CA GLU A 90 16.85 7.79 7.56
C GLU A 90 17.36 6.34 7.64
N PRO A 91 17.14 5.52 6.59
CA PRO A 91 17.59 4.14 6.59
C PRO A 91 19.13 4.08 6.57
N ILE A 92 19.71 3.38 7.55
CA ILE A 92 21.15 3.10 7.56
C ILE A 92 21.46 2.05 6.49
N LEU A 93 22.15 2.47 5.42
CA LEU A 93 22.53 1.60 4.30
C LEU A 93 23.42 0.45 4.78
N GLY A 94 23.11 -0.78 4.34
CA GLY A 94 23.89 -1.98 4.65
C GLY A 94 23.42 -2.78 5.86
N THR A 95 22.50 -2.23 6.66
CA THR A 95 21.84 -2.94 7.77
C THR A 95 20.37 -3.18 7.46
N VAL A 96 19.93 -4.44 7.62
CA VAL A 96 18.51 -4.81 7.55
C VAL A 96 17.95 -4.68 8.96
N PHE A 97 17.21 -3.59 9.23
CA PHE A 97 16.55 -3.37 10.51
C PHE A 97 15.07 -3.06 10.30
N ALA A 98 14.23 -3.57 11.21
CA ALA A 98 12.85 -3.13 11.32
C ALA A 98 12.87 -1.70 11.88
N GLN A 99 12.70 -0.70 11.02
CA GLN A 99 12.61 0.70 11.42
C GLN A 99 11.16 1.09 11.68
N PRO A 100 10.87 1.94 12.69
CA PRO A 100 9.53 2.43 12.92
C PRO A 100 9.09 3.33 11.76
N PHE A 101 7.84 3.15 11.34
CA PHE A 101 7.20 3.99 10.33
C PHE A 101 6.29 5.01 11.01
N ALA A 102 6.34 6.25 10.53
CA ALA A 102 5.45 7.32 10.92
C ALA A 102 4.52 7.69 9.77
N LEU A 103 3.31 8.14 10.10
CA LEU A 103 2.38 8.69 9.13
C LEU A 103 2.97 9.96 8.52
N SER A 104 3.23 9.94 7.22
CA SER A 104 3.72 11.09 6.44
C SER A 104 2.56 11.91 5.90
N GLU A 105 1.52 11.26 5.39
CA GLU A 105 0.31 11.90 4.89
C GLU A 105 -0.81 10.86 4.78
N GLY A 106 -2.03 11.32 4.59
CA GLY A 106 -3.18 10.46 4.37
C GLY A 106 -4.43 11.28 4.09
N PHE A 107 -5.47 10.57 3.70
CA PHE A 107 -6.78 11.16 3.47
C PHE A 107 -7.88 10.17 3.79
N ALA A 108 -9.06 10.70 4.11
CA ALA A 108 -10.31 9.95 4.15
C ALA A 108 -11.33 10.73 3.32
N SER A 109 -12.01 10.05 2.40
CA SER A 109 -13.01 10.66 1.53
C SER A 109 -14.31 9.86 1.56
N ILE A 110 -15.42 10.59 1.56
CA ILE A 110 -16.77 10.08 1.40
C ILE A 110 -17.45 10.82 0.25
N GLU A 111 -18.08 10.08 -0.65
CA GLU A 111 -18.86 10.64 -1.75
C GLU A 111 -20.26 10.05 -1.73
N LEU A 112 -21.28 10.90 -1.75
CA LEU A 112 -22.68 10.51 -1.82
C LEU A 112 -23.26 10.86 -3.19
N LYS A 113 -23.74 9.85 -3.92
CA LYS A 113 -24.46 10.01 -5.19
C LYS A 113 -25.94 10.30 -4.94
N LEU A 114 -26.42 11.41 -5.48
CA LEU A 114 -27.79 11.92 -5.40
C LEU A 114 -28.34 12.07 -6.84
N GLY A 115 -28.58 10.94 -7.51
CA GLY A 115 -29.03 10.92 -8.91
C GLY A 115 -27.94 11.41 -9.86
N ASN A 116 -28.09 12.64 -10.36
CA ASN A 116 -27.15 13.32 -11.25
C ASN A 116 -26.14 14.23 -10.51
N PHE A 117 -26.23 14.33 -9.18
CA PHE A 117 -25.33 15.13 -8.36
C PHE A 117 -24.48 14.22 -7.46
N THR A 118 -23.23 14.63 -7.17
CA THR A 118 -22.36 13.94 -6.22
C THR A 118 -21.86 14.94 -5.18
N LEU A 119 -22.10 14.65 -3.90
CA LEU A 119 -21.56 15.40 -2.79
C LEU A 119 -20.33 14.68 -2.23
N GLY A 120 -19.17 15.33 -2.26
CA GLY A 120 -17.91 14.77 -1.76
C GLY A 120 -17.38 15.55 -0.55
N LEU A 121 -16.86 14.84 0.44
CA LEU A 121 -16.07 15.40 1.53
C LEU A 121 -14.76 14.62 1.63
N THR A 122 -13.63 15.32 1.55
CA THR A 122 -12.31 14.74 1.76
C THR A 122 -11.59 15.45 2.90
N LEU A 123 -11.13 14.67 3.87
CA LEU A 123 -10.27 15.10 4.96
C LEU A 123 -8.84 14.68 4.63
N ILE A 124 -7.90 15.61 4.71
CA ILE A 124 -6.47 15.36 4.52
C ILE A 124 -5.81 15.48 5.90
N PHE A 125 -4.95 14.53 6.24
CA PHE A 125 -4.25 14.51 7.52
C PHE A 125 -2.80 14.07 7.34
N GLY A 126 -1.96 14.48 8.29
CA GLY A 126 -0.52 14.29 8.27
C GLY A 126 0.13 15.25 9.26
N PRO A 127 1.42 15.09 9.58
CA PRO A 127 2.17 16.09 10.31
C PRO A 127 2.12 17.37 9.49
N GLY A 128 1.31 18.33 9.95
CA GLY A 128 1.28 19.67 9.37
C GLY A 128 2.70 20.20 9.29
N LYS A 129 3.03 20.86 8.18
CA LYS A 129 4.31 21.56 8.06
C LYS A 129 4.56 22.49 9.24
#